data_AF-A0A4Z0PBC4-F1
#
_entry.id   AF-A0A4Z0PBC4-F1
#
_cell.length_a   1.000
_cell.length_b   1.000
_cell.length_c   1.000
_cell.angle_alpha   90.00
_cell.angle_beta   90.00
_cell.angle_gamma   90.00
#
_symmetry.space_group_name_H-M   'P 1'
#
loop_
_entity.id
_entity.type
_entity.pdbx_description
1 polymer ?
#
loop_
_entity_poly.entity_id
_entity_poly.type
_entity_poly.pdbx_seq_one_letter_code
_entity_poly.pdbx_strand_id
1 'polypeptide(L)'
;MKYFLALLAWCLPLVSWAARPLEPLQIAEQFVAKTGWTDMKSYLSGEAAGQARSQSLGQQIPATLERRCQLLQQNQQTAVVTVELRDSVSRNDIYLHFRHDSTTAATPWKLTAVRSLSMTQLGPPMLKLLSDMPPAEVAQYNQKHPDAPHAFMLGNIRLWIGADAAIAEHFHQNQPAFQRVVQYMQAHHYFTPNSAANEEQAVNEDDSLQALLRPLYITRVSQKYLDCGSCLEFIIGGVTDNTVGLLYQPDARQVPGMSPDRVIVIKPLGNGWYLFKTT
;
A
#
# COMPACT_ATOMS: atom_id res chain seq x y z
N MET A 1 -41.64 39.56 -48.52
CA MET A 1 -40.50 39.64 -47.56
C MET A 1 -40.99 39.62 -46.11
N LYS A 2 -41.52 38.49 -45.59
CA LYS A 2 -41.96 38.39 -44.18
C LYS A 2 -41.75 37.03 -43.50
N TYR A 3 -41.13 36.05 -44.16
CA TYR A 3 -41.03 34.67 -43.62
C TYR A 3 -39.62 34.07 -43.70
N PHE A 4 -38.57 34.87 -43.55
CA PHE A 4 -37.18 34.36 -43.55
C PHE A 4 -36.45 34.55 -42.21
N LEU A 5 -37.07 35.18 -41.22
CA LEU A 5 -36.45 35.51 -39.93
C LEU A 5 -36.96 34.67 -38.74
N ALA A 6 -37.86 33.72 -38.98
CA ALA A 6 -38.43 32.87 -37.91
C ALA A 6 -37.75 31.48 -37.79
N LEU A 7 -36.74 31.18 -38.61
CA LEU A 7 -36.07 29.86 -38.63
C LEU A 7 -34.68 29.86 -37.96
N LEU A 8 -34.18 31.00 -37.48
CA LEU A 8 -32.87 31.11 -36.83
C LEU A 8 -32.92 31.14 -35.29
N ALA A 9 -34.12 31.17 -34.69
CA ALA A 9 -34.28 31.22 -33.23
C ALA A 9 -34.43 29.83 -32.56
N TRP A 10 -34.37 28.74 -33.35
CA TRP A 10 -34.49 27.35 -32.86
C TRP A 10 -33.22 26.51 -33.09
N CYS A 11 -32.09 27.14 -33.35
CA CYS A 11 -30.79 26.48 -33.23
C CYS A 11 -30.23 26.72 -31.82
N LEU A 12 -30.69 25.86 -30.90
CA LEU A 12 -29.86 25.20 -29.89
C LEU A 12 -28.87 26.08 -29.10
N PRO A 13 -29.07 26.27 -27.78
CA PRO A 13 -27.93 26.09 -26.90
C PRO A 13 -27.71 24.56 -26.86
N LEU A 14 -26.99 24.02 -27.85
CA LEU A 14 -26.16 22.85 -27.62
C LEU A 14 -25.13 23.34 -26.61
N VAL A 15 -25.53 23.38 -25.34
CA VAL A 15 -24.59 23.38 -24.24
C VAL A 15 -23.87 22.08 -24.42
N SER A 16 -22.74 22.13 -25.10
CA SER A 16 -21.73 21.09 -25.09
C SER A 16 -21.38 20.89 -23.64
N TRP A 17 -22.09 19.96 -23.00
CA TRP A 17 -21.64 19.30 -21.79
C TRP A 17 -20.35 18.61 -22.19
N ALA A 18 -19.24 19.36 -22.16
CA ALA A 18 -17.93 18.76 -22.16
C ALA A 18 -17.96 17.78 -21.00
N ALA A 19 -17.85 16.49 -21.32
CA ALA A 19 -17.83 15.45 -20.30
C ALA A 19 -16.78 15.85 -19.27
N ARG A 20 -17.18 15.89 -17.99
CA ARG A 20 -16.24 16.20 -16.92
C ARG A 20 -15.06 15.22 -17.03
N PRO A 21 -13.82 15.70 -16.98
CA PRO A 21 -12.68 14.80 -17.03
C PRO A 21 -12.77 13.77 -15.91
N LEU A 22 -12.33 12.53 -16.18
CA LEU A 22 -12.37 11.48 -15.18
C LEU A 22 -11.40 11.78 -14.04
N GLU A 23 -11.87 11.59 -12.82
CA GLU A 23 -11.06 11.64 -11.60
C GLU A 23 -10.27 10.34 -11.40
N PRO A 24 -9.18 10.34 -10.59
CA PRO A 24 -8.32 9.19 -10.39
C PRO A 24 -9.06 7.89 -10.01
N LEU A 25 -10.06 7.98 -9.13
CA LEU A 25 -10.87 6.81 -8.74
C LEU A 25 -11.65 6.22 -9.92
N GLN A 26 -12.24 7.07 -10.76
CA GLN A 26 -13.00 6.63 -11.93
C GLN A 26 -12.08 6.02 -12.98
N ILE A 27 -10.89 6.60 -13.17
CA ILE A 27 -9.86 6.04 -14.06
C ILE A 27 -9.43 4.66 -13.56
N ALA A 28 -9.18 4.52 -12.26
CA ALA A 28 -8.83 3.24 -11.64
C ALA A 28 -9.91 2.17 -11.88
N GLU A 29 -11.18 2.51 -11.63
CA GLU A 29 -12.32 1.61 -11.83
C GLU A 29 -12.42 1.13 -13.29
N GLN A 30 -12.25 2.04 -14.26
CA GLN A 30 -12.22 1.70 -15.69
C GLN A 30 -11.02 0.83 -16.05
N PHE A 31 -9.83 1.17 -15.53
CA PHE A 31 -8.59 0.46 -15.82
C PHE A 31 -8.59 -1.00 -15.33
N VAL A 32 -9.30 -1.30 -14.24
CA VAL A 32 -9.42 -2.65 -13.69
C VAL A 32 -10.73 -3.36 -14.05
N ALA A 33 -11.59 -2.72 -14.84
CA ALA A 33 -12.86 -3.29 -15.29
C ALA A 33 -12.67 -4.52 -16.20
N LYS A 34 -13.57 -5.50 -16.07
CA LYS A 34 -13.53 -6.75 -16.85
C LYS A 34 -13.76 -6.53 -18.36
N THR A 35 -14.55 -5.51 -18.70
CA THR A 35 -15.00 -5.22 -20.07
C THR A 35 -13.92 -4.58 -20.94
N GLY A 36 -12.78 -4.22 -20.36
CA GLY A 36 -11.74 -3.44 -21.04
C GLY A 36 -12.09 -1.97 -21.18
N TRP A 37 -11.10 -1.19 -21.61
CA TRP A 37 -11.24 0.26 -21.74
C TRP A 37 -10.52 0.75 -22.99
N THR A 38 -11.29 1.13 -24.01
CA THR A 38 -10.79 1.52 -25.33
C THR A 38 -9.95 2.80 -25.29
N ASP A 39 -10.34 3.76 -24.45
CA ASP A 39 -9.69 5.06 -24.36
C ASP A 39 -8.52 5.09 -23.36
N MET A 40 -8.18 3.93 -22.77
CA MET A 40 -7.19 3.80 -21.70
C MET A 40 -5.89 4.54 -22.00
N LYS A 41 -5.35 4.42 -23.22
CA LYS A 41 -4.08 5.01 -23.61
C LYS A 41 -4.03 6.53 -23.40
N SER A 42 -5.15 7.23 -23.53
CA SER A 42 -5.23 8.68 -23.28
C SER A 42 -5.08 9.04 -21.80
N TYR A 43 -5.23 8.07 -20.89
CA TYR A 43 -5.11 8.25 -19.44
C TYR A 43 -3.83 7.64 -18.87
N LEU A 44 -2.93 7.13 -19.70
CA LEU A 44 -1.66 6.57 -19.27
C LEU A 44 -0.50 7.52 -19.57
N SER A 45 0.51 7.49 -18.73
CA SER A 45 1.81 8.15 -18.98
C SER A 45 2.92 7.37 -18.28
N GLY A 46 4.17 7.75 -18.50
CA GLY A 46 5.32 7.15 -17.81
C GLY A 46 5.42 5.63 -18.01
N GLU A 47 5.69 4.92 -16.92
CA GLU A 47 5.82 3.46 -16.91
C GLU A 47 4.52 2.76 -17.30
N ALA A 48 3.37 3.23 -16.79
CA ALA A 48 2.08 2.64 -17.10
C ALA A 48 1.78 2.67 -18.61
N ALA A 49 2.14 3.76 -19.31
CA ALA A 49 2.01 3.83 -20.76
C ALA A 49 2.97 2.87 -21.48
N GLY A 50 4.20 2.69 -20.98
CA GLY A 50 5.18 1.76 -21.55
C GLY A 50 4.82 0.29 -21.36
N GLN A 51 4.15 -0.06 -20.27
CA GLN A 51 3.72 -1.43 -19.95
C GLN A 51 2.36 -1.80 -20.53
N ALA A 52 1.56 -0.79 -20.91
CA ALA A 52 0.23 -1.03 -21.43
C ALA A 52 0.25 -1.78 -22.76
N ARG A 53 -0.45 -2.91 -22.77
CA ARG A 53 -0.72 -3.69 -23.99
C ARG A 53 -1.95 -3.12 -24.72
N SER A 54 -2.47 -3.85 -25.70
CA SER A 54 -3.79 -3.59 -26.29
C SER A 54 -4.95 -3.82 -25.32
N GLN A 55 -4.69 -4.35 -24.12
CA GLN A 55 -5.66 -4.69 -23.09
C GLN A 55 -5.36 -3.94 -21.79
N SER A 56 -6.42 -3.49 -21.12
CA SER A 56 -6.36 -2.94 -19.76
C SER A 56 -5.95 -4.00 -18.73
N LEU A 57 -5.53 -3.56 -17.55
CA LEU A 57 -5.19 -4.49 -16.46
C LEU A 57 -6.39 -5.37 -16.08
N GLY A 58 -7.60 -4.81 -16.09
CA GLY A 58 -8.83 -5.53 -15.78
C GLY A 58 -9.11 -6.75 -16.66
N GLN A 59 -8.66 -6.73 -17.92
CA GLN A 59 -8.75 -7.84 -18.86
C GLN A 59 -7.65 -8.90 -18.70
N GLN A 60 -6.55 -8.54 -18.04
CA GLN A 60 -5.42 -9.44 -17.76
C GLN A 60 -5.62 -10.19 -16.43
N ILE A 61 -6.36 -9.59 -15.50
CA ILE A 61 -6.72 -10.18 -14.21
C ILE A 61 -7.89 -11.16 -14.39
N PRO A 62 -7.86 -12.36 -13.76
CA PRO A 62 -8.99 -13.29 -13.76
C PRO A 62 -10.34 -12.62 -13.50
N ALA A 63 -11.34 -12.94 -14.34
CA ALA A 63 -12.68 -12.36 -14.22
C ALA A 63 -13.42 -12.78 -12.93
N THR A 64 -12.97 -13.85 -12.28
CA THR A 64 -13.50 -14.36 -11.01
C THR A 64 -13.13 -13.49 -9.81
N LEU A 65 -12.06 -12.70 -9.89
CA LEU A 65 -11.64 -11.83 -8.80
C LEU A 65 -12.61 -10.66 -8.62
N GLU A 66 -13.06 -10.42 -7.40
CA GLU A 66 -13.67 -9.16 -7.00
C GLU A 66 -12.62 -8.05 -7.04
N ARG A 67 -13.04 -6.85 -7.43
CA ARG A 67 -12.18 -5.68 -7.58
C ARG A 67 -12.80 -4.54 -6.80
N ARG A 68 -12.08 -3.98 -5.83
CA ARG A 68 -12.55 -2.83 -5.05
C ARG A 68 -11.53 -1.71 -5.11
N CYS A 69 -11.91 -0.61 -5.73
CA CYS A 69 -11.10 0.60 -5.76
C CYS A 69 -11.40 1.47 -4.53
N GLN A 70 -10.37 2.08 -3.96
CA GLN A 70 -10.51 3.09 -2.92
C GLN A 70 -9.47 4.19 -3.14
N LEU A 71 -9.93 5.44 -3.19
CA LEU A 71 -9.04 6.59 -3.18
C LEU A 71 -8.36 6.72 -1.82
N LEU A 72 -7.04 6.67 -1.77
CA LEU A 72 -6.25 6.80 -0.54
C LEU A 72 -5.83 8.24 -0.30
N GLN A 73 -5.35 8.91 -1.35
CA GLN A 73 -4.89 10.29 -1.31
C GLN A 73 -5.16 10.95 -2.66
N GLN A 74 -5.55 12.22 -2.63
CA GLN A 74 -5.57 13.09 -3.79
C GLN A 74 -5.25 14.52 -3.36
N ASN A 75 -4.25 15.13 -4.01
CA ASN A 75 -3.95 16.55 -3.90
C ASN A 75 -3.99 17.17 -5.31
N GLN A 76 -3.47 18.39 -5.49
CA GLN A 76 -3.50 19.07 -6.79
C GLN A 76 -2.56 18.46 -7.85
N GLN A 77 -1.60 17.64 -7.45
CA GLN A 77 -0.54 17.12 -8.32
C GLN A 77 -0.54 15.60 -8.42
N THR A 78 -0.91 14.88 -7.37
CA THR A 78 -0.84 13.42 -7.30
C THR A 78 -2.07 12.82 -6.66
N ALA A 79 -2.35 11.58 -7.03
CA ALA A 79 -3.33 10.75 -6.35
C ALA A 79 -2.85 9.30 -6.28
N VAL A 80 -3.32 8.57 -5.27
CA VAL A 80 -3.08 7.13 -5.12
C VAL A 80 -4.41 6.43 -4.88
N VAL A 81 -4.70 5.44 -5.70
CA VAL A 81 -5.88 4.58 -5.57
C VAL A 81 -5.41 3.17 -5.29
N THR A 82 -5.90 2.57 -4.21
CA THR A 82 -5.72 1.13 -3.98
C THR A 82 -6.77 0.36 -4.76
N VAL A 83 -6.38 -0.77 -5.34
CA VAL A 83 -7.29 -1.75 -5.90
C VAL A 83 -7.05 -3.05 -5.17
N GLU A 84 -8.05 -3.46 -4.41
CA GLU A 84 -8.06 -4.73 -3.74
C GLU A 84 -8.65 -5.79 -4.68
N LEU A 85 -7.87 -6.84 -4.93
CA LEU A 85 -8.25 -8.00 -5.73
C LEU A 85 -8.52 -9.17 -4.79
N ARG A 86 -9.73 -9.74 -4.83
CA ARG A 86 -10.13 -10.83 -3.93
C ARG A 86 -10.76 -11.99 -4.68
N ASP A 87 -10.43 -13.22 -4.31
CA ASP A 87 -11.30 -14.37 -4.51
C ASP A 87 -11.55 -15.08 -3.17
N SER A 88 -12.10 -16.29 -3.21
CA SER A 88 -12.36 -17.11 -2.01
C SER A 88 -11.10 -17.58 -1.28
N VAL A 89 -9.90 -17.44 -1.86
CA VAL A 89 -8.62 -18.01 -1.42
C VAL A 89 -7.49 -16.98 -1.35
N SER A 90 -7.45 -16.00 -2.25
CA SER A 90 -6.38 -15.05 -2.46
C SER A 90 -6.85 -13.61 -2.30
N ARG A 91 -5.98 -12.78 -1.72
CA ARG A 91 -6.15 -11.32 -1.67
C ARG A 91 -4.83 -10.67 -2.03
N ASN A 92 -4.84 -9.83 -3.06
CA ASN A 92 -3.69 -9.05 -3.48
C ASN A 92 -4.11 -7.59 -3.65
N ASP A 93 -3.28 -6.67 -3.16
CA ASP A 93 -3.50 -5.24 -3.33
C ASP A 93 -2.51 -4.69 -4.36
N ILE A 94 -3.03 -3.84 -5.24
CA ILE A 94 -2.23 -3.04 -6.17
C ILE A 94 -2.52 -1.56 -5.93
N TYR A 95 -1.52 -0.72 -6.18
CA TYR A 95 -1.56 0.72 -5.96
C TYR A 95 -1.36 1.44 -7.28
N LEU A 96 -2.36 2.22 -7.67
CA LEU A 96 -2.37 3.00 -8.90
C LEU A 96 -1.95 4.44 -8.56
N HIS A 97 -0.79 4.85 -9.06
CA HIS A 97 -0.25 6.19 -8.85
C HIS A 97 -0.59 7.09 -10.02
N PHE A 98 -1.19 8.24 -9.71
CA PHE A 98 -1.61 9.23 -10.68
C PHE A 98 -0.84 10.52 -10.53
N ARG A 99 -0.65 11.21 -11.65
CA ARG A 99 -0.16 12.58 -11.69
C ARG A 99 -1.11 13.46 -12.48
N HIS A 100 -1.31 14.68 -11.99
CA HIS A 100 -2.04 15.71 -12.70
C HIS A 100 -1.14 16.31 -13.80
N ASP A 101 -1.62 16.28 -15.03
CA ASP A 101 -1.03 16.85 -16.23
C ASP A 101 -1.86 18.06 -16.67
N SER A 102 -1.35 19.25 -16.37
CA SER A 102 -2.00 20.52 -16.74
C SER A 102 -2.01 20.78 -18.26
N THR A 103 -1.28 19.99 -19.05
CA THR A 103 -1.18 20.20 -20.51
C THR A 103 -2.33 19.56 -21.29
N THR A 104 -3.08 18.64 -20.67
CA THR A 104 -4.16 17.88 -21.32
C THR A 104 -5.51 18.09 -20.63
N ALA A 105 -6.17 19.21 -20.91
CA ALA A 105 -7.43 19.61 -20.26
C ALA A 105 -8.55 18.55 -20.30
N ALA A 106 -8.62 17.71 -21.34
CA ALA A 106 -9.62 16.65 -21.45
C ALA A 106 -9.33 15.41 -20.57
N THR A 107 -8.06 15.18 -20.22
CA THR A 107 -7.60 14.01 -19.44
C THR A 107 -6.48 14.42 -18.48
N PRO A 108 -6.78 15.33 -17.54
CA PRO A 108 -5.78 15.98 -16.71
C PRO A 108 -5.18 15.02 -15.68
N TRP A 109 -5.79 13.88 -15.41
CA TRP A 109 -5.21 12.84 -14.56
C TRP A 109 -4.65 11.71 -15.41
N LYS A 110 -3.37 11.39 -15.19
CA LYS A 110 -2.68 10.27 -15.85
C LYS A 110 -2.25 9.23 -14.83
N LEU A 111 -2.55 7.97 -15.08
CA LEU A 111 -1.93 6.83 -14.41
C LEU A 111 -0.47 6.77 -14.85
N THR A 112 0.47 6.90 -13.91
CA THR A 112 1.92 6.91 -14.18
C THR A 112 2.57 5.58 -13.87
N ALA A 113 2.07 4.87 -12.86
CA ALA A 113 2.65 3.63 -12.36
C ALA A 113 1.61 2.73 -11.68
N VAL A 114 1.84 1.42 -11.79
CA VAL A 114 1.13 0.38 -11.04
C VAL A 114 2.15 -0.29 -10.12
N ARG A 115 1.84 -0.38 -8.83
CA ARG A 115 2.73 -0.95 -7.83
C ARG A 115 2.05 -2.04 -7.03
N SER A 116 2.85 -2.97 -6.55
CA SER A 116 2.51 -3.98 -5.55
C SER A 116 3.77 -4.26 -4.75
N LEU A 117 3.65 -4.85 -3.56
CA LEU A 117 4.85 -5.29 -2.85
C LEU A 117 5.58 -6.36 -3.66
N SER A 118 6.86 -6.17 -3.90
CA SER A 118 7.65 -7.12 -4.67
C SER A 118 7.96 -8.40 -3.86
N MET A 119 8.30 -9.46 -4.58
CA MET A 119 8.78 -10.74 -4.03
C MET A 119 7.80 -11.51 -3.15
N THR A 120 6.53 -11.12 -3.10
CA THR A 120 5.48 -11.84 -2.34
C THR A 120 5.23 -13.25 -2.87
N GLN A 121 5.58 -13.56 -4.13
CA GLN A 121 5.51 -14.90 -4.70
C GLN A 121 6.41 -15.94 -4.00
N LEU A 122 7.41 -15.49 -3.23
CA LEU A 122 8.28 -16.37 -2.46
C LEU A 122 7.61 -16.86 -1.17
N GLY A 123 6.62 -16.14 -0.64
CA GLY A 123 6.01 -16.47 0.64
C GLY A 123 5.09 -17.70 0.64
N PRO A 124 4.19 -17.94 -0.35
CA PRO A 124 3.34 -19.13 -0.35
C PRO A 124 4.10 -20.47 -0.22
N PRO A 125 5.19 -20.75 -0.98
CA PRO A 125 5.94 -21.99 -0.78
C PRO A 125 6.63 -22.05 0.60
N MET A 126 7.13 -20.93 1.11
CA MET A 126 7.72 -20.87 2.47
C MET A 126 6.67 -21.13 3.55
N LEU A 127 5.48 -20.53 3.41
CA LEU A 127 4.36 -20.69 4.33
C LEU A 127 3.88 -22.13 4.35
N LYS A 128 3.78 -22.77 3.18
CA LYS A 128 3.43 -24.19 3.07
C LYS A 128 4.47 -25.06 3.77
N LEU A 129 5.75 -24.86 3.47
CA LEU A 129 6.84 -25.62 4.08
C LEU A 129 6.78 -25.54 5.62
N LEU A 130 6.64 -24.34 6.18
CA LEU A 130 6.53 -24.14 7.63
C LEU A 130 5.23 -24.73 8.19
N SER A 131 4.10 -24.56 7.51
CA SER A 131 2.79 -25.03 8.01
C SER A 131 2.70 -26.55 8.07
N ASP A 132 3.40 -27.24 7.16
CA ASP A 132 3.40 -28.69 7.04
C ASP A 132 4.48 -29.37 7.92
N MET A 133 5.29 -28.60 8.68
CA MET A 133 6.36 -29.16 9.53
C MET A 133 5.79 -30.06 10.65
N PRO A 134 6.29 -31.30 10.80
CA PRO A 134 5.94 -32.16 11.93
C PRO A 134 6.37 -31.58 13.29
N PRO A 135 5.69 -31.91 14.40
CA PRO A 135 6.02 -31.36 15.72
C PRO A 135 7.49 -31.53 16.16
N ALA A 136 8.12 -32.65 15.82
CA ALA A 136 9.52 -32.89 16.14
C ALA A 136 10.47 -31.93 15.39
N GLU A 137 10.16 -31.63 14.13
CA GLU A 137 10.92 -30.66 13.32
C GLU A 137 10.67 -29.23 13.79
N VAL A 138 9.46 -28.90 14.23
CA VAL A 138 9.15 -27.60 14.85
C VAL A 138 9.99 -27.39 16.12
N ALA A 139 10.11 -28.40 16.97
CA ALA A 139 10.95 -28.31 18.17
C ALA A 139 12.43 -28.08 17.80
N GLN A 140 12.94 -28.81 16.80
CA GLN A 140 14.30 -28.64 16.30
C GLN A 140 14.51 -27.25 15.67
N TYR A 141 13.53 -26.76 14.92
CA TYR A 141 13.55 -25.43 14.31
C TYR A 141 13.66 -24.35 15.38
N ASN A 142 12.79 -24.40 16.41
CA ASN A 142 12.79 -23.43 17.50
C ASN A 142 14.11 -23.43 18.28
N GLN A 143 14.75 -24.60 18.44
CA GLN A 143 16.06 -24.69 19.07
C GLN A 143 17.16 -24.02 18.22
N LYS A 144 17.09 -24.13 16.89
CA LYS A 144 18.05 -23.52 15.95
C LYS A 144 17.80 -22.03 15.72
N HIS A 145 16.57 -21.58 15.89
CA HIS A 145 16.11 -20.21 15.60
C HIS A 145 15.37 -19.61 16.81
N PRO A 146 16.06 -19.41 17.95
CA PRO A 146 15.40 -18.91 19.17
C PRO A 146 14.82 -17.50 19.01
N ASP A 147 15.41 -16.68 18.15
CA ASP A 147 14.98 -15.29 17.94
C ASP A 147 13.78 -15.16 17.00
N ALA A 148 13.61 -16.14 16.11
CA ALA A 148 12.53 -16.23 15.14
C ALA A 148 11.93 -17.65 15.17
N PRO A 149 11.23 -18.02 16.26
CA PRO A 149 10.66 -19.35 16.37
C PRO A 149 9.62 -19.60 15.27
N HIS A 150 9.31 -20.86 15.03
CA HIS A 150 8.41 -21.32 13.96
C HIS A 150 7.08 -20.56 13.91
N ALA A 151 6.42 -20.37 15.06
CA ALA A 151 5.16 -19.65 15.15
C ALA A 151 5.29 -18.16 14.76
N PHE A 152 6.42 -17.52 15.13
CA PHE A 152 6.73 -16.16 14.70
C PHE A 152 6.86 -16.11 13.18
N MET A 153 7.65 -17.02 12.59
CA MET A 153 7.87 -17.04 11.14
C MET A 153 6.59 -17.30 10.35
N LEU A 154 5.71 -18.20 10.83
CA LEU A 154 4.40 -18.41 10.23
C LEU A 154 3.55 -17.13 10.22
N GLY A 155 3.44 -16.46 11.37
CA GLY A 155 2.67 -15.22 11.49
C GLY A 155 3.27 -14.09 10.65
N ASN A 156 4.58 -13.94 10.70
CA ASN A 156 5.32 -12.94 9.95
C ASN A 156 5.16 -13.09 8.44
N ILE A 157 5.35 -14.30 7.90
CA ILE A 157 5.18 -14.56 6.46
C ILE A 157 3.74 -14.31 6.03
N ARG A 158 2.75 -14.71 6.84
CA ARG A 158 1.33 -14.44 6.56
C ARG A 158 1.03 -12.95 6.43
N LEU A 159 1.63 -12.12 7.28
CA LEU A 159 1.47 -10.66 7.19
C LEU A 159 2.27 -10.07 6.04
N TRP A 160 3.49 -10.56 5.78
CA TRP A 160 4.34 -10.07 4.69
C TRP A 160 3.69 -10.21 3.32
N ILE A 161 3.13 -11.39 3.02
CA ILE A 161 2.47 -11.65 1.73
C ILE A 161 0.96 -11.37 1.74
N GLY A 162 0.44 -10.97 2.90
CA GLY A 162 -0.98 -10.75 3.10
C GLY A 162 -1.48 -9.46 2.45
N ALA A 163 -2.80 -9.40 2.26
CA ALA A 163 -3.47 -8.17 1.88
C ALA A 163 -3.48 -7.13 3.01
N ASP A 164 -3.65 -5.87 2.65
CA ASP A 164 -3.74 -4.73 3.55
C ASP A 164 -4.84 -4.94 4.61
N ALA A 165 -5.94 -5.57 4.22
CA ALA A 165 -7.03 -5.89 5.13
C ALA A 165 -6.60 -6.86 6.26
N ALA A 166 -5.74 -7.84 5.95
CA ALA A 166 -5.25 -8.80 6.95
C ALA A 166 -4.24 -8.15 7.91
N ILE A 167 -3.37 -7.27 7.39
CA ILE A 167 -2.44 -6.49 8.22
C ILE A 167 -3.20 -5.51 9.11
N ALA A 168 -4.21 -4.82 8.58
CA ALA A 168 -5.07 -3.93 9.34
C ALA A 168 -5.84 -4.70 10.44
N GLU A 169 -6.40 -5.86 10.12
CA GLU A 169 -7.08 -6.72 11.09
C GLU A 169 -6.14 -7.16 12.21
N HIS A 170 -4.93 -7.64 11.88
CA HIS A 170 -3.90 -7.98 12.88
C HIS A 170 -3.56 -6.79 13.77
N PHE A 171 -3.39 -5.60 13.19
CA PHE A 171 -3.16 -4.38 13.96
C PHE A 171 -4.32 -4.09 14.92
N HIS A 172 -5.57 -4.10 14.44
CA HIS A 172 -6.73 -3.78 15.28
C HIS A 172 -6.91 -4.78 16.42
N GLN A 173 -6.70 -6.06 16.19
CA GLN A 173 -6.75 -7.10 17.22
C GLN A 173 -5.65 -6.93 18.28
N ASN A 174 -4.50 -6.37 17.90
CA ASN A 174 -3.32 -6.23 18.76
C ASN A 174 -3.00 -4.77 19.13
N GLN A 175 -3.91 -3.83 18.88
CA GLN A 175 -3.65 -2.41 19.05
C GLN A 175 -3.13 -2.04 20.45
N PRO A 176 -3.67 -2.60 21.56
CA PRO A 176 -3.12 -2.33 22.89
C PRO A 176 -1.67 -2.79 23.07
N ALA A 177 -1.26 -3.88 22.41
CA ALA A 177 0.11 -4.38 22.47
C ALA A 177 1.06 -3.52 21.64
N PHE A 178 0.67 -3.07 20.44
CA PHE A 178 1.41 -2.06 19.69
C PHE A 178 1.60 -0.76 20.48
N GLN A 179 0.54 -0.30 21.17
CA GLN A 179 0.63 0.90 22.00
C GLN A 179 1.59 0.71 23.18
N ARG A 180 1.63 -0.48 23.77
CA ARG A 180 2.58 -0.82 24.84
C ARG A 180 4.02 -0.75 24.35
N VAL A 181 4.30 -1.19 23.12
CA VAL A 181 5.63 -1.05 22.52
C VAL A 181 6.02 0.42 22.40
N VAL A 182 5.14 1.27 21.85
CA VAL A 182 5.40 2.71 21.72
C VAL A 182 5.68 3.34 23.10
N GLN A 183 4.88 3.01 24.11
CA GLN A 183 5.08 3.50 25.48
C GLN A 183 6.41 3.03 26.07
N TYR A 184 6.77 1.77 25.87
CA TYR A 184 8.06 1.22 26.29
C TYR A 184 9.20 2.01 25.64
N MET A 185 9.13 2.23 24.33
CA MET A 185 10.18 2.94 23.60
C MET A 185 10.35 4.39 24.06
N GLN A 186 9.24 5.09 24.30
CA GLN A 186 9.23 6.46 24.83
C GLN A 186 9.84 6.54 26.24
N ALA A 187 9.50 5.59 27.11
CA ALA A 187 10.02 5.53 28.48
C ALA A 187 11.54 5.27 28.54
N HIS A 188 12.09 4.57 27.54
CA HIS A 188 13.51 4.27 27.41
C HIS A 188 14.26 5.26 26.51
N HIS A 189 13.59 6.33 26.06
CA HIS A 189 14.16 7.39 25.23
C HIS A 189 14.80 6.92 23.91
N TYR A 190 14.30 5.83 23.34
CA TYR A 190 14.67 5.44 21.99
C TYR A 190 14.15 6.45 20.97
N PHE A 191 14.96 6.70 19.95
CA PHE A 191 14.69 7.55 18.79
C PHE A 191 14.45 9.02 19.14
N THR A 192 15.31 9.57 20.01
CA THR A 192 15.27 10.98 20.41
C THR A 192 16.26 11.83 19.60
N PRO A 193 16.06 13.15 19.42
CA PRO A 193 16.94 13.98 18.57
C PRO A 193 18.43 14.01 18.94
N ASN A 194 18.79 13.60 20.16
CA ASN A 194 20.17 13.54 20.65
C ASN A 194 20.72 12.11 20.70
N SER A 195 20.09 11.18 20.01
CA SER A 195 20.44 9.78 20.12
C SER A 195 21.73 9.40 19.39
N ALA A 196 22.33 8.30 19.87
CA ALA A 196 23.59 7.80 19.36
C ALA A 196 23.45 7.23 17.93
N ALA A 197 24.55 7.26 17.16
CA ALA A 197 24.60 6.79 15.76
C ALA A 197 24.12 5.34 15.53
N ASN A 198 24.07 4.52 16.59
CA ASN A 198 23.70 3.09 16.54
C ASN A 198 22.37 2.78 17.25
N GLU A 199 21.48 3.76 17.41
CA GLU A 199 20.26 3.57 18.18
C GLU A 199 19.31 2.51 17.60
N GLU A 200 19.25 2.36 16.27
CA GLU A 200 18.50 1.26 15.66
C GLU A 200 19.08 -0.10 16.05
N GLN A 201 20.39 -0.22 16.22
CA GLN A 201 20.98 -1.47 16.72
C GLN A 201 20.60 -1.66 18.19
N ALA A 202 20.79 -0.64 19.02
CA ALA A 202 20.51 -0.71 20.46
C ALA A 202 19.05 -1.05 20.78
N VAL A 203 18.09 -0.50 20.04
CA VAL A 203 16.67 -0.81 20.23
C VAL A 203 16.34 -2.25 19.81
N ASN A 204 16.99 -2.76 18.77
CA ASN A 204 16.72 -4.11 18.28
C ASN A 204 17.51 -5.20 19.04
N GLU A 205 18.49 -4.82 19.87
CA GLU A 205 19.20 -5.70 20.81
C GLU A 205 18.58 -5.72 22.23
N ASP A 206 17.55 -4.90 22.50
CA ASP A 206 16.84 -4.92 23.79
C ASP A 206 15.91 -6.13 23.89
N ASP A 207 16.29 -7.12 24.70
CA ASP A 207 15.53 -8.34 24.96
C ASP A 207 14.09 -8.09 25.44
N SER A 208 13.87 -7.06 26.26
CA SER A 208 12.54 -6.72 26.79
C SER A 208 11.66 -6.14 25.70
N LEU A 209 12.23 -5.32 24.82
CA LEU A 209 11.51 -4.85 23.64
C LEU A 209 11.24 -5.99 22.65
N GLN A 210 12.21 -6.86 22.39
CA GLN A 210 12.03 -8.03 21.51
C GLN A 210 10.91 -8.95 22.02
N ALA A 211 10.80 -9.13 23.34
CA ALA A 211 9.70 -9.88 23.95
C ALA A 211 8.32 -9.25 23.69
N LEU A 212 8.23 -7.92 23.55
CA LEU A 212 6.99 -7.22 23.18
C LEU A 212 6.70 -7.28 21.67
N LEU A 213 7.74 -7.27 20.82
CA LEU A 213 7.62 -7.26 19.37
C LEU A 213 7.28 -8.64 18.78
N ARG A 214 7.84 -9.71 19.35
CA ARG A 214 7.71 -11.08 18.82
C ARG A 214 6.24 -11.54 18.68
N PRO A 215 5.34 -11.36 19.67
CA PRO A 215 3.93 -11.73 19.50
C PRO A 215 3.21 -10.93 18.40
N LEU A 216 3.74 -9.76 18.02
CA LEU A 216 3.20 -8.88 16.99
C LEU A 216 3.73 -9.19 15.59
N TYR A 217 4.61 -10.19 15.46
CA TYR A 217 5.29 -10.58 14.23
C TYR A 217 6.12 -9.44 13.60
N ILE A 218 6.64 -8.53 14.43
CA ILE A 218 7.54 -7.46 14.01
C ILE A 218 8.97 -7.96 14.10
N THR A 219 9.71 -7.83 13.00
CA THR A 219 11.11 -8.25 12.92
C THR A 219 12.06 -7.25 13.54
N ARG A 220 11.74 -5.95 13.46
CA ARG A 220 12.52 -4.85 14.04
C ARG A 220 11.77 -3.53 14.00
N VAL A 221 12.29 -2.55 14.73
CA VAL A 221 11.85 -1.15 14.67
C VAL A 221 12.93 -0.26 14.07
N SER A 222 12.53 0.73 13.26
CA SER A 222 13.43 1.67 12.58
C SER A 222 12.82 3.09 12.50
N GLN A 223 13.59 4.03 11.96
CA GLN A 223 13.14 5.36 11.51
C GLN A 223 13.73 5.75 10.14
N LYS A 224 14.36 4.80 9.45
CA LYS A 224 15.22 5.08 8.30
C LYS A 224 14.51 4.93 6.96
N TYR A 225 13.46 4.13 6.86
CA TYR A 225 12.87 3.77 5.56
C TYR A 225 12.08 4.91 4.95
N LEU A 226 11.31 5.61 5.77
CA LEU A 226 10.35 6.60 5.32
C LEU A 226 10.84 8.04 5.46
N ASP A 227 11.97 8.27 6.15
CA ASP A 227 12.60 9.58 6.33
C ASP A 227 11.61 10.65 6.82
N CYS A 228 10.81 10.28 7.82
CA CYS A 228 9.83 11.17 8.43
C CYS A 228 10.21 11.61 9.85
N GLY A 229 11.52 11.56 10.16
CA GLY A 229 12.19 12.19 11.29
C GLY A 229 11.84 11.63 12.67
N SER A 230 10.56 11.67 13.04
CA SER A 230 10.05 11.28 14.36
C SER A 230 9.19 10.01 14.33
N CYS A 231 8.97 9.44 13.14
CA CYS A 231 8.12 8.27 13.01
C CYS A 231 8.78 7.01 13.56
N LEU A 232 7.98 6.07 14.06
CA LEU A 232 8.44 4.72 14.38
C LEU A 232 7.95 3.74 13.32
N GLU A 233 8.88 3.01 12.71
CA GLU A 233 8.63 2.05 11.64
C GLU A 233 8.74 0.64 12.20
N PHE A 234 7.61 -0.05 12.32
CA PHE A 234 7.50 -1.43 12.78
C PHE A 234 7.54 -2.35 11.57
N ILE A 235 8.71 -2.96 11.33
CA ILE A 235 8.96 -3.74 10.14
C ILE A 235 8.37 -5.13 10.30
N ILE A 236 7.42 -5.50 9.45
CA ILE A 236 6.92 -6.87 9.37
C ILE A 236 7.93 -7.67 8.56
N GLY A 237 8.13 -7.33 7.29
CA GLY A 237 9.03 -8.07 6.41
C GLY A 237 9.34 -7.32 5.15
N GLY A 238 10.15 -7.93 4.30
CA GLY A 238 10.61 -7.30 3.07
C GLY A 238 11.94 -7.85 2.59
N VAL A 239 12.29 -7.50 1.36
CA VAL A 239 13.59 -7.80 0.77
C VAL A 239 14.17 -6.46 0.29
N THR A 240 15.40 -6.15 0.72
CA THR A 240 16.12 -4.92 0.37
C THR A 240 15.34 -3.64 0.70
N ASP A 241 14.81 -2.99 -0.32
CA ASP A 241 14.04 -1.75 -0.39
C ASP A 241 12.52 -2.01 -0.37
N ASN A 242 12.09 -3.24 -0.64
CA ASN A 242 10.69 -3.64 -0.65
C ASN A 242 10.24 -4.09 0.73
N THR A 243 9.69 -3.16 1.51
CA THR A 243 9.33 -3.38 2.91
C THR A 243 7.84 -3.20 3.13
N VAL A 244 7.27 -4.00 4.03
CA VAL A 244 5.92 -3.81 4.56
C VAL A 244 5.97 -3.73 6.08
N GLY A 245 5.16 -2.84 6.64
CA GLY A 245 5.12 -2.64 8.07
C GLY A 245 4.00 -1.73 8.52
N LEU A 246 4.10 -1.34 9.79
CA LEU A 246 3.26 -0.34 10.40
C LEU A 246 4.09 0.89 10.75
N LEU A 247 3.50 2.06 10.58
CA LEU A 247 4.07 3.35 10.88
C LEU A 247 3.30 3.96 12.04
N TYR A 248 4.00 4.42 13.07
CA TYR A 248 3.44 5.31 14.08
C TYR A 248 3.97 6.73 13.89
N GLN A 249 3.05 7.65 13.56
CA GLN A 249 3.29 9.07 13.42
C GLN A 249 2.02 9.83 13.88
N PRO A 250 1.98 10.35 15.12
CA PRO A 250 0.78 11.00 15.64
C PRO A 250 0.45 12.33 14.95
N ASP A 251 1.43 13.03 14.37
CA ASP A 251 1.17 14.23 13.57
C ASP A 251 0.97 13.84 12.09
N ALA A 252 -0.28 13.80 11.65
CA ALA A 252 -0.63 13.44 10.27
C ALA A 252 0.06 14.31 9.20
N ARG A 253 0.53 15.51 9.55
CA ARG A 253 1.27 16.41 8.63
C ARG A 253 2.72 15.97 8.41
N GLN A 254 3.27 15.15 9.31
CA GLN A 254 4.61 14.58 9.22
C GLN A 254 4.61 13.19 8.56
N VAL A 255 3.44 12.67 8.18
CA VAL A 255 3.35 11.43 7.42
C VAL A 255 3.95 11.65 6.04
N PRO A 256 4.88 10.79 5.57
CA PRO A 256 5.54 10.99 4.30
C PRO A 256 4.56 10.90 3.12
N GLY A 257 4.87 11.62 2.04
CA GLY A 257 4.09 11.53 0.82
C GLY A 257 4.30 10.18 0.13
N MET A 258 3.23 9.63 -0.46
CA MET A 258 3.34 8.45 -1.31
C MET A 258 3.98 8.78 -2.66
N SER A 259 4.88 7.91 -3.13
CA SER A 259 5.49 7.97 -4.45
C SER A 259 5.67 6.56 -5.03
N PRO A 260 5.57 6.39 -6.35
CA PRO A 260 5.73 5.07 -6.95
C PRO A 260 7.15 4.51 -6.82
N ASP A 261 8.16 5.33 -6.51
CA ASP A 261 9.56 4.93 -6.50
C ASP A 261 10.15 4.77 -5.09
N ARG A 262 9.33 4.96 -4.05
CA ARG A 262 9.78 4.81 -2.66
C ARG A 262 8.69 4.31 -1.74
N VAL A 263 7.65 5.11 -1.49
CA VAL A 263 6.55 4.77 -0.57
C VAL A 263 5.29 4.54 -1.38
N ILE A 264 5.09 3.29 -1.80
CA ILE A 264 4.00 2.93 -2.73
C ILE A 264 2.62 3.00 -2.08
N VAL A 265 2.55 2.83 -0.75
CA VAL A 265 1.30 3.04 -0.01
C VAL A 265 1.56 3.50 1.42
N ILE A 266 0.72 4.42 1.89
CA ILE A 266 0.44 4.68 3.29
C ILE A 266 -1.08 4.68 3.47
N LYS A 267 -1.59 3.84 4.36
CA LYS A 267 -3.02 3.72 4.63
C LYS A 267 -3.31 3.96 6.11
N PRO A 268 -4.15 4.93 6.48
CA PRO A 268 -4.46 5.20 7.87
C PRO A 268 -5.20 4.02 8.52
N LEU A 269 -4.76 3.65 9.72
CA LEU A 269 -5.40 2.68 10.61
C LEU A 269 -6.04 3.36 11.83
N GLY A 270 -5.80 4.66 12.01
CA GLY A 270 -6.35 5.49 13.09
C GLY A 270 -5.36 5.74 14.23
N ASN A 271 -5.59 6.78 15.03
CA ASN A 271 -4.77 7.14 16.21
C ASN A 271 -3.26 7.27 15.91
N GLY A 272 -2.90 7.85 14.76
CA GLY A 272 -1.50 8.02 14.35
C GLY A 272 -0.83 6.75 13.80
N TRP A 273 -1.59 5.66 13.61
CA TRP A 273 -1.08 4.44 12.99
C TRP A 273 -1.44 4.37 11.52
N TYR A 274 -0.49 3.87 10.74
CA TYR A 274 -0.64 3.65 9.31
C TYR A 274 -0.03 2.31 8.92
N LEU A 275 -0.60 1.64 7.92
CA LEU A 275 0.09 0.61 7.16
C LEU A 275 0.96 1.29 6.12
N PHE A 276 2.18 0.80 5.89
CA PHE A 276 3.00 1.27 4.79
C PHE A 276 3.60 0.11 3.99
N LYS A 277 3.86 0.38 2.70
CA LYS A 277 4.72 -0.47 1.86
C LYS A 277 5.66 0.40 1.03
N THR A 278 6.86 -0.12 0.79
CA THR A 278 7.89 0.51 -0.03
C THR A 278 8.29 -0.38 -1.20
N THR A 279 9.01 0.18 -2.16
CA THR A 279 9.61 -0.53 -3.29
C THR A 279 11.08 -0.24 -3.41
#